data_AF-A0A6N0BQU4-F1
#
_entry.id   AF-A0A6N0BQU4-F1
#
_cell.length_a   1.000
_cell.length_b   1.000
_cell.length_c   1.000
_cell.angle_alpha   90.00
_cell.angle_beta   90.00
_cell.angle_gamma   90.00
#
_symmetry.space_group_name_H-M   'P 1'
#
loop_
_entity.id
_entity.type
_entity.pdbx_description
1 polymer ?
#
loop_
_entity_poly.entity_id
_entity_poly.type
_entity_poly.pdbx_seq_one_letter_code
_entity_poly.pdbx_strand_id
1 'polypeptide(L)'
;MKFTALLVTAAALAAGGPAWSDTAGHPTSADTWLARRQAQEQQDEARYRVCDAQRVDNPATRSIDFTADGRRCLIAALGQAGSVQGALVLLRNASVALRKNPSDEALRQAAQRAVERARAQLGAEMMALRERFREEAAALDLAEFSIHLPQLHEQQQRWRLETYLAALQAPPLD
;
A
#
# COMPACT_ATOMS: atom_id res chain seq x y z
N MET A 1 44.21 7.67 66.30
CA MET A 1 43.91 8.86 67.12
C MET A 1 42.91 9.74 66.37
N LYS A 2 41.86 10.16 67.08
CA LYS A 2 40.92 11.28 66.83
C LYS A 2 39.80 11.12 65.79
N PHE A 3 38.59 11.01 66.36
CA PHE A 3 37.27 11.27 65.83
C PHE A 3 37.11 12.71 65.33
N THR A 4 36.32 12.93 64.27
CA THR A 4 35.25 13.95 64.30
C THR A 4 34.15 13.59 63.30
N ALA A 5 32.92 13.52 63.82
CA ALA A 5 31.70 13.29 63.08
C ALA A 5 31.25 14.58 62.37
N LEU A 6 30.54 14.43 61.24
CA LEU A 6 29.55 15.41 60.82
C LEU A 6 28.40 14.68 60.14
N LEU A 7 27.34 14.51 60.93
CA LEU A 7 25.98 14.22 60.48
C LEU A 7 25.48 15.38 59.63
N VAL A 8 25.08 15.10 58.39
CA VAL A 8 24.15 15.95 57.66
C VAL A 8 22.93 15.09 57.31
N THR A 9 21.90 15.22 58.13
CA THR A 9 20.53 14.83 57.83
C THR A 9 20.00 15.73 56.72
N ALA A 10 19.76 15.17 55.53
CA ALA A 10 18.95 15.80 54.50
C ALA A 10 17.58 15.10 54.45
N ALA A 11 16.55 15.91 54.59
CA ALA A 11 15.15 15.55 54.75
C ALA A 11 14.59 14.74 53.58
N ALA A 12 13.66 13.85 53.92
CA ALA A 12 12.78 13.17 52.99
C ALA A 12 11.98 14.19 52.16
N LEU A 13 12.12 14.11 50.84
CA LEU A 13 11.12 14.57 49.89
C LEU A 13 10.66 13.35 49.10
N ALA A 14 9.63 12.71 49.64
CA ALA A 14 8.70 11.92 48.84
C ALA A 14 7.93 12.89 47.94
N ALA A 15 8.52 13.25 46.81
CA ALA A 15 7.79 13.81 45.68
C ALA A 15 7.61 12.64 44.71
N GLY A 16 6.37 12.18 44.57
CA GLY A 16 6.00 11.13 43.65
C GLY A 16 6.60 11.40 42.28
N GLY A 17 7.54 10.55 41.88
CA GLY A 17 7.88 10.41 40.48
C GLY A 17 6.59 10.12 39.71
N PRO A 18 6.44 10.61 38.47
CA PRO A 18 5.28 10.26 37.68
C PRO A 18 5.18 8.73 37.70
N ALA A 19 4.04 8.21 38.12
CA ALA A 19 3.72 6.83 37.83
C ALA A 19 3.80 6.74 36.30
N TRP A 20 4.87 6.13 35.80
CA TRP A 20 4.88 5.63 34.44
C TRP A 20 3.82 4.55 34.48
N SER A 21 2.60 4.95 34.18
CA SER A 21 1.55 4.05 33.78
C SER A 21 2.13 3.29 32.59
N ASP A 22 2.65 2.10 32.86
CA ASP A 22 2.85 1.02 31.91
C ASP A 22 1.46 0.63 31.35
N THR A 23 0.84 1.56 30.63
CA THR A 23 -0.06 1.21 29.54
C THR A 23 0.84 0.94 28.34
N ALA A 24 1.64 -0.14 28.43
CA ALA A 24 2.03 -0.88 27.24
C ALA A 24 0.73 -1.44 26.67
N GLY A 25 0.00 -0.61 25.92
CA GLY A 25 -1.21 -1.03 25.22
C GLY A 25 -0.83 -2.25 24.39
N HIS A 26 -1.43 -3.40 24.69
CA HIS A 26 -1.26 -4.56 23.84
C HIS A 26 -1.71 -4.14 22.43
N PRO A 27 -0.85 -4.32 21.41
CA PRO A 27 -1.18 -3.86 20.08
C PRO A 27 -2.48 -4.55 19.66
N THR A 28 -3.47 -3.74 19.30
CA THR A 28 -4.76 -4.30 18.89
C THR A 28 -4.60 -5.05 17.57
N SER A 29 -5.57 -5.90 17.23
CA SER A 29 -5.63 -6.50 15.90
C SER A 29 -5.63 -5.45 14.79
N ALA A 30 -6.18 -4.26 15.04
CA ALA A 30 -6.16 -3.12 14.12
C ALA A 30 -4.75 -2.50 13.99
N ASP A 31 -4.03 -2.30 15.09
CA ASP A 31 -2.67 -1.73 15.07
C ASP A 31 -1.68 -2.65 14.36
N THR A 32 -1.76 -3.95 14.66
CA THR A 32 -0.92 -4.98 14.02
C THR A 32 -1.22 -5.12 12.52
N TRP A 33 -2.49 -4.96 12.12
CA TRP A 33 -2.89 -4.95 10.72
C TRP A 33 -2.35 -3.70 9.99
N LEU A 34 -2.52 -2.50 10.57
CA LEU A 34 -2.05 -1.25 9.97
C LEU A 34 -0.52 -1.25 9.79
N ALA A 35 0.21 -1.71 10.80
CA ALA A 35 1.67 -1.82 10.73
C ALA A 35 2.13 -2.78 9.63
N ARG A 36 1.45 -3.93 9.47
CA ARG A 36 1.76 -4.90 8.41
C ARG A 36 1.53 -4.29 7.03
N ARG A 37 0.41 -3.60 6.85
CA ARG A 37 0.07 -2.92 5.59
C ARG A 37 1.12 -1.86 5.24
N GLN A 38 1.48 -1.01 6.19
CA GLN A 38 2.49 0.03 5.97
C GLN A 38 3.87 -0.55 5.61
N ALA A 39 4.24 -1.68 6.22
CA ALA A 39 5.46 -2.40 5.85
C ALA A 39 5.41 -2.93 4.40
N GLN A 40 4.26 -3.45 3.96
CA GLN A 40 4.06 -3.88 2.57
C GLN A 40 4.15 -2.70 1.58
N GLU A 41 3.54 -1.57 1.93
CA GLU A 41 3.59 -0.35 1.11
C GLU A 41 5.04 0.15 0.94
N GLN A 42 5.83 0.17 2.01
CA GLN A 42 7.25 0.53 1.94
C GLN A 42 8.07 -0.45 1.08
N GLN A 43 7.78 -1.75 1.14
CA GLN A 43 8.42 -2.75 0.30
C GLN A 43 8.08 -2.56 -1.18
N ASP A 44 6.80 -2.31 -1.48
CA ASP A 44 6.34 -2.06 -2.85
C ASP A 44 6.98 -0.78 -3.42
N GLU A 45 7.07 0.28 -2.62
CA GLU A 45 7.76 1.52 -2.99
C GLU A 45 9.24 1.30 -3.26
N ALA A 46 9.94 0.56 -2.40
CA ALA A 46 11.36 0.25 -2.59
C ALA A 46 11.59 -0.53 -3.89
N ARG A 47 10.74 -1.52 -4.20
CA ARG A 47 10.81 -2.25 -5.48
C ARG A 47 10.57 -1.32 -6.67
N TYR A 48 9.58 -0.44 -6.57
CA TYR A 48 9.30 0.53 -7.63
C TYR A 48 10.50 1.44 -7.91
N ARG A 49 11.14 1.99 -6.88
CA ARG A 49 12.31 2.87 -7.04
C ARG A 49 13.45 2.22 -7.81
N VAL A 50 13.66 0.91 -7.63
CA VAL A 50 14.65 0.13 -8.40
C VAL A 50 14.31 0.12 -9.89
N CYS A 51 13.03 -0.08 -10.22
CA CYS A 51 12.57 -0.06 -11.61
C CYS A 51 12.64 1.35 -12.21
N ASP A 52 12.28 2.38 -11.42
CA ASP A 52 12.25 3.78 -11.83
C ASP A 52 13.64 4.32 -12.19
N ALA A 53 14.68 3.88 -11.46
CA ALA A 53 16.07 4.19 -11.76
C ALA A 53 16.55 3.68 -13.13
N GLN A 54 15.82 2.75 -13.76
CA GLN A 54 16.12 2.19 -15.08
C GLN A 54 15.33 2.89 -16.20
N ARG A 55 14.90 4.12 -15.96
CA ARG A 55 14.37 5.00 -16.99
C ARG A 55 15.47 5.80 -17.66
N VAL A 56 15.29 6.10 -18.94
CA VAL A 56 16.22 6.87 -19.75
C VAL A 56 15.47 7.84 -20.65
N ASP A 57 16.15 8.92 -21.04
CA ASP A 57 15.64 9.82 -22.06
C ASP A 57 15.49 9.09 -23.39
N ASN A 58 14.30 9.17 -23.97
CA ASN A 58 14.02 8.69 -25.30
C ASN A 58 13.86 9.90 -26.24
N PRO A 59 14.88 10.22 -27.07
CA PRO A 59 14.84 11.38 -27.94
C PRO A 59 13.78 11.25 -29.05
N ALA A 60 13.38 10.03 -29.41
CA ALA A 60 12.35 9.81 -30.43
C ALA A 60 10.96 10.21 -29.93
N THR A 61 10.69 10.02 -28.64
CA THR A 61 9.38 10.35 -28.01
C THR A 61 9.44 11.63 -27.17
N ARG A 62 10.62 12.26 -27.05
CA ARG A 62 10.90 13.42 -26.16
C ARG A 62 10.38 13.18 -24.74
N SER A 63 10.61 11.99 -24.21
CA SER A 63 10.08 11.59 -22.92
C SER A 63 11.03 10.67 -22.18
N ILE A 64 10.83 10.54 -20.87
CA ILE A 64 11.55 9.56 -20.05
C ILE A 64 10.78 8.24 -20.12
N ASP A 65 11.46 7.20 -20.62
CA ASP A 65 10.90 5.87 -20.86
C ASP A 65 11.63 4.80 -20.05
N PHE A 66 10.93 3.73 -19.72
CA PHE A 66 11.60 2.55 -19.18
C PHE A 66 12.50 1.94 -20.26
N THR A 67 13.73 1.61 -19.88
CA THR A 67 14.58 0.70 -20.66
C THR A 67 13.93 -0.69 -20.76
N ALA A 68 14.48 -1.58 -21.58
CA ALA A 68 14.04 -2.97 -21.64
C ALA A 68 14.14 -3.67 -20.25
N ASP A 69 15.19 -3.38 -19.49
CA ASP A 69 15.34 -3.84 -18.11
C ASP A 69 14.32 -3.20 -17.17
N GLY A 70 14.14 -1.88 -17.26
CA GLY A 70 13.17 -1.16 -16.44
C GLY A 70 11.74 -1.67 -16.66
N ARG A 71 11.40 -2.01 -17.90
CA ARG A 71 10.13 -2.65 -18.25
C ARG A 71 9.99 -4.04 -17.64
N ARG A 72 11.02 -4.88 -17.72
CA ARG A 72 11.03 -6.21 -17.07
C ARG A 72 10.86 -6.07 -15.55
N CYS A 73 11.56 -5.11 -14.95
CA CYS A 73 11.44 -4.79 -13.54
C CYS A 73 10.01 -4.38 -13.18
N LEU A 74 9.39 -3.47 -13.94
CA LEU A 74 8.01 -3.04 -13.70
C LEU A 74 7.02 -4.20 -13.77
N ILE A 75 7.16 -5.10 -14.76
CA ILE A 75 6.33 -6.31 -14.89
C ILE A 75 6.50 -7.21 -13.65
N ALA A 76 7.73 -7.43 -13.20
CA ALA A 76 8.00 -8.22 -12.00
C ALA A 76 7.44 -7.56 -10.73
N ALA A 77 7.60 -6.24 -10.59
CA ALA A 77 7.10 -5.47 -9.45
C ALA A 77 5.57 -5.51 -9.38
N LEU A 78 4.87 -5.37 -10.51
CA LEU A 78 3.42 -5.58 -10.59
C LEU A 78 3.05 -6.97 -10.07
N GLY A 79 3.81 -8.01 -10.45
CA GLY A 79 3.65 -9.39 -9.98
C GLY A 79 3.82 -9.58 -8.47
N GLN A 80 4.58 -8.71 -7.81
CA GLN A 80 4.99 -8.84 -6.41
C GLN A 80 4.33 -7.83 -5.47
N ALA A 81 3.50 -6.92 -5.98
CA ALA A 81 2.81 -5.92 -5.17
C ALA A 81 2.05 -6.60 -4.01
N GLY A 82 2.42 -6.24 -2.78
CA GLY A 82 1.88 -6.83 -1.55
C GLY A 82 0.77 -5.98 -0.90
N SER A 83 0.56 -4.77 -1.39
CA SER A 83 -0.45 -3.83 -0.93
C SER A 83 -1.27 -3.25 -2.09
N VAL A 84 -2.52 -2.86 -1.81
CA VAL A 84 -3.39 -2.18 -2.78
C VAL A 84 -2.77 -0.86 -3.23
N GLN A 85 -2.22 -0.08 -2.29
CA GLN A 85 -1.58 1.20 -2.59
C GLN A 85 -0.30 1.03 -3.43
N GLY A 86 0.53 0.03 -3.12
CA GLY A 86 1.70 -0.32 -3.92
C GLY A 86 1.31 -0.74 -5.33
N ALA A 87 0.26 -1.56 -5.47
CA ALA A 87 -0.30 -1.92 -6.77
C ALA A 87 -0.76 -0.67 -7.55
N LEU A 88 -1.47 0.27 -6.93
CA LEU A 88 -1.93 1.51 -7.57
C LEU A 88 -0.79 2.34 -8.14
N VAL A 89 0.30 2.51 -7.38
CA VAL A 89 1.49 3.25 -7.83
C VAL A 89 2.11 2.57 -9.05
N LEU A 90 2.26 1.25 -9.02
CA LEU A 90 2.82 0.48 -10.13
C LEU A 90 1.91 0.53 -11.37
N LEU A 91 0.60 0.44 -11.17
CA LEU A 91 -0.41 0.48 -12.23
C LEU A 91 -0.46 1.84 -12.94
N ARG A 92 -0.33 2.96 -12.21
CA ARG A 92 -0.21 4.28 -12.82
C ARG A 92 0.98 4.37 -13.78
N ASN A 93 2.11 3.78 -13.40
CA ASN A 93 3.30 3.75 -14.24
C ASN A 93 3.15 2.81 -15.44
N ALA A 94 2.49 1.68 -15.24
CA ALA A 94 2.14 0.77 -16.33
C ALA A 94 1.21 1.45 -17.36
N SER A 95 0.22 2.24 -16.92
CA SER A 95 -0.64 3.03 -17.81
C SER A 95 0.18 3.98 -18.68
N VAL A 96 1.09 4.76 -18.07
CA VAL A 96 1.95 5.69 -18.81
C VAL A 96 2.80 4.96 -19.86
N ALA A 97 3.35 3.79 -19.51
CA ALA A 97 4.11 2.97 -20.45
C ALA A 97 3.24 2.40 -21.59
N LEU A 98 2.03 1.93 -21.28
CA LEU A 98 1.07 1.41 -22.26
C LEU A 98 0.52 2.48 -23.21
N ARG A 99 0.40 3.73 -22.77
CA ARG A 99 0.04 4.86 -23.65
C ARG A 99 1.07 5.07 -24.76
N LYS A 100 2.34 4.84 -24.46
CA LYS A 100 3.45 4.99 -25.42
C LYS A 100 3.61 3.74 -26.28
N ASN A 101 3.36 2.56 -25.72
CA ASN A 101 3.38 1.29 -26.45
C ASN A 101 2.15 0.43 -26.12
N PRO A 102 1.00 0.65 -26.80
CA PRO A 102 -0.23 -0.08 -26.51
C PRO A 102 -0.16 -1.57 -26.90
N SER A 103 0.76 -1.92 -27.79
CA SER A 103 0.95 -3.31 -28.25
C SER A 103 1.64 -4.21 -27.21
N ASP A 104 2.11 -3.64 -26.09
CA ASP A 104 2.81 -4.37 -25.03
C ASP A 104 1.88 -5.32 -24.24
N GLU A 105 1.68 -6.52 -24.79
CA GLU A 105 0.81 -7.55 -24.21
C GLU A 105 1.29 -8.03 -22.84
N ALA A 106 2.60 -8.18 -22.65
CA ALA A 106 3.14 -8.67 -21.38
C ALA A 106 2.87 -7.69 -20.24
N LEU A 107 3.03 -6.38 -20.48
CA LEU A 107 2.72 -5.36 -19.49
C LEU A 107 1.20 -5.27 -19.25
N ARG A 108 0.37 -5.38 -20.30
CA ARG A 108 -1.10 -5.44 -20.13
C ARG A 108 -1.53 -6.59 -19.23
N GLN A 109 -1.03 -7.81 -19.49
CA GLN A 109 -1.37 -8.98 -18.67
C GLN A 109 -0.84 -8.87 -17.23
N ALA A 110 0.35 -8.29 -17.03
CA ALA A 110 0.90 -8.07 -15.69
C ALA A 110 0.04 -7.07 -14.91
N ALA A 111 -0.37 -5.98 -15.55
CA ALA A 111 -1.23 -4.96 -14.96
C ALA A 111 -2.62 -5.53 -14.63
N GLN A 112 -3.24 -6.28 -15.54
CA GLN A 112 -4.53 -6.93 -15.28
C GLN A 112 -4.47 -7.85 -14.07
N ARG A 113 -3.46 -8.73 -13.98
CA ARG A 113 -3.29 -9.62 -12.83
C ARG A 113 -3.04 -8.86 -11.52
N ALA A 114 -2.34 -7.73 -11.57
CA ALA A 114 -2.15 -6.88 -10.40
C ALA A 114 -3.46 -6.22 -9.93
N VAL A 115 -4.31 -5.77 -10.87
CA VAL A 115 -5.65 -5.27 -10.55
C VAL A 115 -6.51 -6.36 -9.90
N GLU A 116 -6.52 -7.57 -10.45
CA GLU A 116 -7.29 -8.69 -9.89
C GLU A 116 -6.86 -9.02 -8.45
N ARG A 117 -5.55 -9.07 -8.19
CA ARG A 117 -5.02 -9.26 -6.82
C ARG A 117 -5.37 -8.11 -5.89
N ALA A 118 -5.22 -6.87 -6.33
CA ALA A 118 -5.55 -5.70 -5.53
C ALA A 118 -7.04 -5.68 -5.16
N ARG A 119 -7.93 -6.07 -6.08
CA ARG A 119 -9.37 -6.22 -5.81
C ARG A 119 -9.66 -7.31 -4.79
N ALA A 120 -9.01 -8.48 -4.91
CA ALA A 120 -9.18 -9.57 -3.95
C ALA A 120 -8.73 -9.14 -2.54
N GLN A 121 -7.59 -8.45 -2.44
CA GLN A 121 -7.10 -7.91 -1.18
C GLN A 121 -8.04 -6.85 -0.60
N LEU A 122 -8.47 -5.89 -1.42
CA LEU A 122 -9.39 -4.83 -1.00
C LEU A 122 -10.75 -5.37 -0.55
N GLY A 123 -11.26 -6.43 -1.20
CA GLY A 123 -12.47 -7.13 -0.79
C GLY A 123 -12.32 -7.86 0.56
N ALA A 124 -11.17 -8.49 0.81
CA ALA A 124 -10.86 -9.12 2.09
C ALA A 124 -10.72 -8.10 3.24
N GLU A 125 -10.23 -6.89 2.93
CA GLU A 125 -10.01 -5.82 3.90
C GLU A 125 -11.21 -4.86 4.04
N MET A 126 -12.31 -5.09 3.30
CA MET A 126 -13.45 -4.17 3.20
C MET A 126 -14.07 -3.78 4.55
N MET A 127 -14.18 -4.74 5.49
CA MET A 127 -14.74 -4.47 6.83
C MET A 127 -13.87 -3.53 7.67
N ALA A 128 -12.56 -3.49 7.42
CA ALA A 128 -11.61 -2.61 8.10
C ALA A 128 -11.47 -1.24 7.39
N LEU A 129 -12.00 -1.09 6.17
CA LEU A 129 -11.67 0.02 5.27
C LEU A 129 -12.85 0.84 4.76
N ARG A 130 -14.09 0.64 5.20
CA ARG A 130 -15.35 1.22 4.63
C ARG A 130 -15.19 2.52 3.80
N GLU A 131 -14.68 3.60 4.37
CA GLU A 131 -14.47 4.88 3.67
C GLU A 131 -13.30 4.83 2.65
N ARG A 132 -12.14 4.29 3.03
CA ARG A 132 -10.97 4.13 2.15
C ARG A 132 -11.18 3.08 1.06
N PHE A 133 -12.04 2.10 1.28
CA PHE A 133 -12.43 1.09 0.30
C PHE A 133 -13.02 1.75 -0.94
N ARG A 134 -13.86 2.78 -0.76
CA ARG A 134 -14.43 3.54 -1.89
C ARG A 134 -13.36 4.27 -2.69
N GLU A 135 -12.44 4.93 -2.01
CA GLU A 135 -11.38 5.72 -2.63
C GLU A 135 -10.38 4.82 -3.37
N GLU A 136 -9.93 3.73 -2.75
CA GLU A 136 -8.97 2.79 -3.36
C GLU A 136 -9.62 1.97 -4.48
N ALA A 137 -10.88 1.57 -4.34
CA ALA A 137 -11.62 0.95 -5.43
C ALA A 137 -11.76 1.93 -6.61
N ALA A 138 -12.13 3.18 -6.36
CA ALA A 138 -12.20 4.21 -7.40
C ALA A 138 -10.82 4.52 -8.01
N ALA A 139 -9.74 4.48 -7.23
CA ALA A 139 -8.39 4.66 -7.74
C ALA A 139 -7.95 3.50 -8.64
N LEU A 140 -8.34 2.26 -8.31
CA LEU A 140 -8.14 1.10 -9.18
C LEU A 140 -8.97 1.23 -10.48
N ASP A 141 -10.09 1.95 -10.44
CA ASP A 141 -10.89 2.30 -11.62
C ASP A 141 -10.22 3.42 -12.45
N LEU A 142 -9.62 4.42 -11.79
CA LEU A 142 -9.03 5.63 -12.39
C LEU A 142 -7.59 5.46 -12.86
N ALA A 143 -6.88 4.38 -12.50
CA ALA A 143 -5.53 4.08 -12.98
C ALA A 143 -5.45 3.80 -14.50
N GLU A 144 -6.41 4.31 -15.28
CA GLU A 144 -6.42 4.48 -16.74
C GLU A 144 -6.44 3.19 -17.56
N PHE A 145 -6.99 2.11 -17.00
CA PHE A 145 -7.28 0.91 -17.78
C PHE A 145 -8.54 1.01 -18.62
N SER A 146 -9.47 1.92 -18.34
CA SER A 146 -10.73 2.03 -19.08
C SER A 146 -10.55 2.43 -20.55
N ILE A 147 -9.49 3.18 -20.88
CA ILE A 147 -9.20 3.60 -22.26
C ILE A 147 -8.51 2.47 -23.06
N HIS A 148 -7.72 1.62 -22.41
CA HIS A 148 -6.88 0.62 -23.09
C HIS A 148 -7.34 -0.83 -22.89
N LEU A 149 -8.24 -1.10 -21.94
CA LEU A 149 -8.81 -2.41 -21.60
C LEU A 149 -10.30 -2.26 -21.27
N PRO A 150 -11.18 -2.01 -22.26
CA PRO A 150 -12.61 -1.75 -22.03
C PRO A 150 -13.32 -2.91 -21.30
N GLN A 151 -12.88 -4.16 -21.52
CA GLN A 151 -13.38 -5.34 -20.82
C GLN A 151 -13.12 -5.31 -19.31
N LEU A 152 -12.04 -4.64 -18.88
CA LEU A 152 -11.72 -4.51 -17.46
C LEU A 152 -12.77 -3.62 -16.76
N HIS A 153 -13.30 -2.61 -17.44
CA HIS A 153 -14.30 -1.70 -16.88
C HIS A 153 -15.60 -2.42 -16.53
N GLU A 154 -16.10 -3.29 -17.41
CA GLU A 154 -17.32 -4.06 -17.17
C GLU A 154 -17.16 -5.07 -16.01
N GLN A 155 -16.03 -5.79 -16.00
CA GLN A 155 -15.69 -6.71 -14.89
C GLN A 155 -15.60 -5.97 -13.55
N GLN A 156 -15.14 -4.72 -13.58
CA GLN A 156 -14.99 -3.87 -12.40
C GLN A 156 -16.33 -3.39 -11.85
N GLN A 157 -17.24 -2.93 -12.71
CA GLN A 157 -18.58 -2.55 -12.28
C GLN A 157 -19.33 -3.74 -11.66
N ARG A 158 -19.18 -4.92 -12.27
CA ARG A 158 -19.76 -6.15 -11.74
C ARG A 158 -19.19 -6.51 -10.36
N TRP A 159 -17.87 -6.49 -10.22
CA TRP A 159 -17.20 -6.75 -8.95
C TRP A 159 -17.64 -5.78 -7.84
N ARG A 160 -17.79 -4.48 -8.14
CA ARG A 160 -18.28 -3.50 -7.16
C ARG A 160 -19.70 -3.84 -6.70
N LEU A 161 -20.61 -4.11 -7.63
CA LEU A 161 -21.99 -4.50 -7.32
C LEU A 161 -22.03 -5.76 -6.43
N GLU A 162 -21.31 -6.80 -6.81
CA GLU A 162 -21.23 -8.06 -6.05
C GLU A 162 -20.67 -7.83 -4.63
N THR A 163 -19.58 -7.06 -4.52
CA THR A 163 -18.93 -6.78 -3.24
C THR A 163 -19.82 -5.94 -2.32
N TYR A 164 -20.51 -4.92 -2.85
CA TYR A 164 -21.46 -4.11 -2.09
C TYR A 164 -22.68 -4.93 -1.62
N LEU A 165 -23.22 -5.78 -2.49
CA LEU A 165 -24.35 -6.64 -2.13
C LEU A 165 -23.95 -7.65 -1.05
N ALA A 166 -22.77 -8.25 -1.16
CA ALA A 166 -22.23 -9.14 -0.14
C ALA A 166 -22.03 -8.42 1.21
N ALA A 167 -21.53 -7.17 1.19
CA ALA A 167 -21.36 -6.34 2.38
C ALA A 167 -22.68 -6.03 3.10
N LEU A 168 -23.75 -5.80 2.35
CA LEU A 168 -25.09 -5.50 2.89
C LEU A 168 -25.78 -6.73 3.48
N GLN A 169 -25.44 -7.92 3.01
CA GLN A 169 -25.99 -9.18 3.49
C GLN A 169 -25.21 -9.78 4.67
N ALA A 170 -24.03 -9.24 4.98
CA ALA A 170 -23.22 -9.70 6.10
C ALA A 170 -23.91 -9.36 7.44
N PRO A 171 -24.03 -10.32 8.38
CA PRO A 171 -24.56 -10.03 9.71
C PRO A 171 -23.68 -9.00 10.43
N PRO A 172 -24.26 -8.16 11.31
CA PRO A 172 -23.47 -7.23 12.11
C PRO A 172 -22.41 -8.00 12.91
N LEU A 173 -21.19 -7.46 12.95
CA LEU A 173 -20.14 -7.99 13.81
C LEU A 173 -20.49 -7.61 15.27
N ASP A 174 -20.74 -8.62 16.10
CA ASP A 174 -20.89 -8.50 17.55
C ASP A 174 -19.55 -8.15 18.23
#